data_AF-E1ZQP4-F1
#
_entry.id   AF-E1ZQP4-F1
#
_cell.length_a   1.000
_cell.length_b   1.000
_cell.length_c   1.000
_cell.angle_alpha   90.00
_cell.angle_beta   90.00
_cell.angle_gamma   90.00
#
_symmetry.space_group_name_H-M   'P 1'
#
loop_
_entity.id
_entity.type
_entity.pdbx_description
1 polymer ?
#
loop_
_entity_poly.entity_id
_entity_poly.type
_entity_poly.pdbx_seq_one_letter_code
_entity_poly.pdbx_strand_id
1 'polypeptide(L)'
;MAASEAQKQQQPVLQQQPPMAQPQPPKENTSAKLAAAFHTAALAALNKRLHASLTAVMQQTAGQAKAQLELQGTLRQRGEQLQSEVATLQAERVALDKLSQELAASSAHLDRWLAENEHLAKAADDPSQLDPDSVISAADPLSQQALEVQAQDLALEDALYALDKALNQGTIEADAYLKQVRAVCRRQFFVRVCGNKVAAAQQEQQRKAPQTQQQLPRPQPDLIVDTTR
;
A
#
# COMPACT_ATOMS: atom_id res chain seq x y z
N MET A 1 7.29 38.96 -100.84
CA MET A 1 6.45 39.80 -101.72
C MET A 1 5.31 38.93 -102.25
N ALA A 2 4.20 39.55 -102.63
CA ALA A 2 2.90 38.89 -102.83
C ALA A 2 2.54 38.68 -104.32
N ALA A 3 1.30 38.22 -104.55
CA ALA A 3 0.56 38.18 -105.82
C ALA A 3 1.08 37.16 -106.87
N SER A 4 0.28 36.59 -107.75
CA SER A 4 -1.15 36.28 -107.90
C SER A 4 -1.29 35.78 -109.36
N GLU A 5 -2.21 34.84 -109.62
CA GLU A 5 -3.13 34.79 -110.79
C GLU A 5 -2.63 35.01 -112.25
N ALA A 6 -3.23 34.48 -113.33
CA ALA A 6 -4.11 33.32 -113.56
C ALA A 6 -4.30 33.09 -115.10
N GLN A 7 -4.90 31.95 -115.47
CA GLN A 7 -6.03 31.82 -116.43
C GLN A 7 -5.86 31.72 -117.98
N LYS A 8 -6.42 30.63 -118.55
CA LYS A 8 -7.22 30.42 -119.82
C LYS A 8 -7.04 28.95 -120.31
N GLN A 9 -8.06 28.13 -120.62
CA GLN A 9 -9.12 28.15 -121.68
C GLN A 9 -8.56 28.00 -123.12
N GLN A 10 -9.07 27.15 -124.05
CA GLN A 10 -10.28 26.28 -124.06
C GLN A 10 -10.24 25.15 -125.15
N GLN A 11 -11.24 24.25 -125.07
CA GLN A 11 -11.76 23.12 -125.90
C GLN A 11 -11.76 23.20 -127.47
N PRO A 12 -12.12 22.14 -128.29
CA PRO A 12 -13.30 21.24 -128.13
C PRO A 12 -13.33 19.75 -128.68
N VAL A 13 -14.34 18.97 -128.20
CA VAL A 13 -15.32 18.03 -128.90
C VAL A 13 -14.81 16.88 -129.83
N LEU A 14 -15.37 15.63 -129.93
CA LEU A 14 -16.23 14.71 -129.10
C LEU A 14 -16.34 13.32 -129.83
N GLN A 15 -16.41 12.17 -129.11
CA GLN A 15 -17.14 10.94 -129.55
C GLN A 15 -17.48 9.97 -128.38
N GLN A 16 -18.29 8.91 -128.61
CA GLN A 16 -19.13 8.22 -127.60
C GLN A 16 -18.66 6.80 -127.13
N GLN A 17 -19.39 6.26 -126.14
CA GLN A 17 -19.21 5.06 -125.27
C GLN A 17 -19.57 3.69 -125.92
N PRO A 18 -19.29 2.47 -125.35
CA PRO A 18 -19.90 1.95 -124.08
C PRO A 18 -18.98 0.92 -123.26
N PRO A 19 -19.43 -0.05 -122.40
CA PRO A 19 -18.94 -0.11 -121.00
C PRO A 19 -18.52 -1.48 -120.37
N MET A 20 -18.13 -1.45 -119.08
CA MET A 20 -18.15 -2.52 -118.03
C MET A 20 -16.91 -3.40 -117.70
N ALA A 21 -16.90 -3.80 -116.42
CA ALA A 21 -16.11 -4.84 -115.70
C ALA A 21 -14.68 -4.52 -115.19
N GLN A 22 -14.51 -4.64 -113.86
CA GLN A 22 -13.24 -4.47 -113.12
C GLN A 22 -12.39 -5.76 -113.09
N PRO A 23 -11.05 -5.69 -113.14
CA PRO A 23 -10.17 -6.81 -112.81
C PRO A 23 -10.07 -7.06 -111.29
N GLN A 24 -9.98 -8.34 -110.90
CA GLN A 24 -9.94 -8.81 -109.50
C GLN A 24 -8.55 -8.67 -108.82
N PRO A 25 -8.49 -8.66 -107.47
CA PRO A 25 -7.27 -8.37 -106.71
C PRO A 25 -6.26 -9.53 -106.64
N PRO A 26 -4.96 -9.23 -106.38
CA PRO A 26 -3.92 -10.24 -106.17
C PRO A 26 -4.07 -10.96 -104.82
N LYS A 27 -3.65 -12.23 -104.77
CA LYS A 27 -3.78 -13.11 -103.60
C LYS A 27 -2.78 -12.75 -102.50
N GLU A 28 -3.21 -11.98 -101.51
CA GLU A 28 -2.44 -11.80 -100.27
C GLU A 28 -2.51 -13.05 -99.36
N ASN A 29 -1.38 -13.43 -98.74
CA ASN A 29 -1.31 -14.54 -97.78
C ASN A 29 -1.99 -14.20 -96.44
N THR A 30 -3.31 -14.31 -96.40
CA THR A 30 -4.16 -14.16 -95.20
C THR A 30 -3.68 -15.01 -94.02
N SER A 31 -3.19 -16.22 -94.29
CA SER A 31 -2.64 -17.16 -93.31
C SER A 31 -1.51 -16.56 -92.45
N ALA A 32 -0.57 -15.82 -93.05
CA ALA A 32 0.56 -15.25 -92.31
C ALA A 32 0.13 -14.08 -91.39
N LYS A 33 -0.79 -13.23 -91.85
CA LYS A 33 -1.38 -12.15 -91.05
C LYS A 33 -2.19 -12.72 -89.88
N LEU A 34 -2.97 -13.78 -90.11
CA LEU A 34 -3.72 -14.50 -89.08
C LEU A 34 -2.80 -15.16 -88.03
N ALA A 35 -1.71 -15.81 -88.45
CA ALA A 35 -0.75 -16.42 -87.52
C ALA A 35 -0.05 -15.37 -86.63
N ALA A 36 0.35 -14.23 -87.19
CA ALA A 36 0.94 -13.13 -86.42
C ALA A 36 -0.06 -12.50 -85.43
N ALA A 37 -1.32 -12.35 -85.84
CA ALA A 37 -2.40 -11.91 -84.94
C ALA A 37 -2.66 -12.91 -83.82
N PHE A 38 -2.66 -14.22 -84.12
CA PHE A 38 -2.79 -15.28 -83.12
C PHE A 38 -1.63 -15.30 -82.13
N HIS A 39 -0.39 -15.13 -82.60
CA HIS A 39 0.78 -15.07 -81.73
C HIS A 39 0.72 -13.84 -80.81
N THR A 40 0.35 -12.67 -81.34
CA THR A 40 0.15 -11.44 -80.55
C THR A 40 -0.96 -11.60 -79.52
N ALA A 41 -2.09 -12.21 -79.91
CA ALA A 41 -3.21 -12.48 -79.00
C ALA A 41 -2.86 -13.50 -77.91
N ALA A 42 -2.10 -14.54 -78.25
CA ALA A 42 -1.61 -15.54 -77.30
C ALA A 42 -0.61 -14.93 -76.29
N LEU A 43 0.32 -14.09 -76.76
CA LEU A 43 1.22 -13.33 -75.89
C LEU A 43 0.46 -12.37 -74.98
N ALA A 44 -0.53 -11.64 -75.50
CA ALA A 44 -1.37 -10.75 -74.70
C ALA A 44 -2.20 -11.52 -73.65
N ALA A 45 -2.74 -12.68 -74.00
CA ALA A 45 -3.47 -13.54 -73.08
C ALA A 45 -2.56 -14.15 -72.00
N LEU A 46 -1.35 -14.60 -72.37
CA LEU A 46 -0.33 -15.09 -71.44
C LEU A 46 0.09 -13.97 -70.48
N ASN A 47 0.40 -12.78 -71.00
CA ASN A 47 0.80 -11.64 -70.19
C ASN A 47 -0.33 -11.19 -69.24
N LYS A 48 -1.58 -11.16 -69.71
CA LYS A 48 -2.76 -10.91 -68.85
C LYS A 48 -2.89 -11.95 -67.75
N ARG A 49 -2.71 -13.24 -68.04
CA ARG A 49 -2.75 -14.32 -67.03
C ARG A 49 -1.58 -14.22 -66.04
N LEU A 50 -0.38 -13.88 -66.51
CA LEU A 50 0.79 -13.69 -65.68
C LEU A 50 0.62 -12.48 -64.75
N HIS A 51 0.17 -11.33 -65.26
CA HIS A 51 -0.16 -10.16 -64.44
C HIS A 51 -1.27 -10.47 -63.43
N ALA A 52 -2.34 -11.15 -63.82
CA ALA A 52 -3.40 -11.55 -62.89
C ALA A 52 -2.88 -12.49 -61.78
N SER A 53 -2.04 -13.47 -62.14
CA SER A 53 -1.41 -14.41 -61.20
C SER A 53 -0.45 -13.68 -60.25
N LEU A 54 0.38 -12.78 -60.76
CA LEU A 54 1.31 -11.98 -59.96
C LEU A 54 0.55 -11.07 -58.99
N THR A 55 -0.48 -10.36 -59.46
CA THR A 55 -1.32 -9.50 -58.63
C THR A 55 -2.05 -10.30 -57.54
N ALA A 56 -2.57 -11.49 -57.85
CA ALA A 56 -3.21 -12.36 -56.86
C ALA A 56 -2.22 -12.82 -55.77
N VAL A 57 -1.00 -13.25 -56.16
CA VAL A 57 0.06 -13.61 -55.21
C VAL A 57 0.49 -12.40 -54.38
N MET A 58 0.68 -11.22 -54.98
CA MET A 58 1.04 -10.01 -54.22
C MET A 58 -0.06 -9.59 -53.24
N GLN A 59 -1.34 -9.69 -53.61
CA GLN A 59 -2.47 -9.42 -52.72
C GLN A 59 -2.55 -10.43 -51.56
N GLN A 60 -2.34 -11.73 -51.85
CA GLN A 60 -2.30 -12.78 -50.84
C GLN A 60 -1.15 -12.54 -49.84
N THR A 61 0.07 -12.31 -50.33
CA THR A 61 1.25 -12.04 -49.49
C THR A 61 1.09 -10.75 -48.69
N ALA A 62 0.52 -9.69 -49.27
CA ALA A 62 0.25 -8.45 -48.54
C ALA A 62 -0.80 -8.64 -47.43
N GLY A 63 -1.86 -9.43 -47.69
CA GLY A 63 -2.86 -9.79 -46.68
C GLY A 63 -2.26 -10.61 -45.53
N GLN A 64 -1.43 -11.60 -45.86
CA GLN A 64 -0.70 -12.41 -44.87
C GLN A 64 0.26 -11.56 -44.03
N ALA A 65 1.05 -10.68 -44.66
CA ALA A 65 1.95 -9.76 -43.96
C ALA A 65 1.19 -8.81 -43.03
N LYS A 66 0.04 -8.26 -43.46
CA LYS A 66 -0.81 -7.42 -42.61
C LYS A 66 -1.33 -8.17 -41.39
N ALA A 67 -1.84 -9.39 -41.57
CA ALA A 67 -2.33 -10.21 -40.47
C ALA A 67 -1.20 -10.59 -39.48
N GLN A 68 0.01 -10.84 -39.98
CA GLN A 68 1.19 -11.10 -39.13
C GLN A 68 1.60 -9.85 -38.31
N LEU A 69 1.54 -8.66 -38.89
CA LEU A 69 1.81 -7.40 -38.19
C LEU A 69 0.74 -7.09 -37.12
N GLU A 70 -0.54 -7.31 -37.43
CA GLU A 70 -1.65 -7.17 -36.46
C GLU A 70 -1.50 -8.15 -35.27
N LEU A 71 -1.10 -9.40 -35.56
CA LEU A 71 -0.79 -10.39 -34.52
C LEU A 71 0.44 -9.98 -33.70
N GLN A 72 1.51 -9.51 -34.33
CA GLN A 72 2.72 -9.05 -33.65
C GLN A 72 2.43 -7.87 -32.71
N GLY A 73 1.62 -6.89 -33.15
CA GLY A 73 1.16 -5.78 -32.32
C GLY A 73 0.38 -6.27 -31.10
N THR A 74 -0.56 -7.19 -31.32
CA THR A 74 -1.37 -7.79 -30.23
C THR A 74 -0.51 -8.57 -29.22
N LEU A 75 0.45 -9.37 -29.71
CA LEU A 75 1.38 -10.12 -28.86
C LEU A 75 2.29 -9.19 -28.05
N ARG A 76 2.77 -8.10 -28.67
CA ARG A 76 3.58 -7.10 -27.99
C ARG A 76 2.81 -6.40 -26.88
N GLN A 77 1.59 -5.93 -27.16
CA GLN A 77 0.72 -5.31 -26.16
C GLN A 77 0.46 -6.23 -24.98
N ARG A 78 0.17 -7.52 -25.24
CA ARG A 78 -0.01 -8.53 -24.17
C ARG A 78 1.27 -8.81 -23.40
N GLY A 79 2.44 -8.79 -24.06
CA GLY A 79 3.73 -8.93 -23.40
C GLY A 79 4.02 -7.77 -22.45
N GLU A 80 3.74 -6.53 -22.89
CA GLU A 80 3.88 -5.32 -22.07
C GLU A 80 2.89 -5.33 -20.88
N GLN A 81 1.64 -5.76 -21.09
CA GLN A 81 0.65 -5.98 -20.01
C GLN A 81 1.10 -7.06 -19.01
N LEU A 82 1.55 -8.23 -19.47
CA LEU A 82 2.02 -9.28 -18.57
C LEU A 82 3.25 -8.83 -17.76
N GLN A 83 4.12 -7.99 -18.33
CA GLN A 83 5.25 -7.41 -17.60
C GLN A 83 4.79 -6.42 -16.51
N SER A 84 3.77 -5.59 -16.77
CA SER A 84 3.22 -4.72 -15.71
C SER A 84 2.52 -5.51 -14.61
N GLU A 85 1.69 -6.51 -14.95
CA GLU A 85 1.02 -7.36 -13.95
C GLU A 85 2.03 -8.14 -13.09
N VAL A 86 3.10 -8.69 -13.70
CA VAL A 86 4.17 -9.37 -12.95
C VAL A 86 4.91 -8.41 -12.01
N ALA A 87 5.15 -7.15 -12.42
CA ALA A 87 5.77 -6.15 -11.55
C ALA A 87 4.85 -5.77 -10.36
N THR A 88 3.54 -5.63 -10.59
CA THR A 88 2.54 -5.39 -9.54
C THR A 88 2.52 -6.55 -8.54
N LEU A 89 2.39 -7.80 -9.02
CA LEU A 89 2.37 -8.99 -8.17
C LEU A 89 3.68 -9.17 -7.37
N GLN A 90 4.83 -8.79 -7.93
CA GLN A 90 6.11 -8.78 -7.20
C GLN A 90 6.11 -7.74 -6.08
N ALA A 91 5.58 -6.53 -6.32
CA ALA A 91 5.46 -5.50 -5.31
C ALA A 91 4.49 -5.91 -4.17
N GLU A 92 3.33 -6.48 -4.51
CA GLU A 92 2.37 -7.03 -3.54
C GLU A 92 2.98 -8.16 -2.71
N ARG A 93 3.68 -9.10 -3.35
CA ARG A 93 4.38 -10.19 -2.67
C ARG A 93 5.44 -9.69 -1.69
N VAL A 94 6.18 -8.63 -2.02
CA VAL A 94 7.14 -7.98 -1.11
C VAL A 94 6.43 -7.23 0.02
N ALA A 95 5.27 -6.63 -0.21
CA ALA A 95 4.48 -5.97 0.83
C ALA A 95 3.89 -6.98 1.83
N LEU A 96 3.34 -8.10 1.35
CA LEU A 96 2.82 -9.19 2.19
C LEU A 96 3.92 -9.87 3.01
N ASP A 97 5.11 -10.09 2.43
CA ASP A 97 6.28 -10.59 3.17
C ASP A 97 6.65 -9.68 4.35
N LYS A 98 6.66 -8.35 4.15
CA LYS A 98 6.95 -7.37 5.20
C LYS A 98 5.90 -7.41 6.31
N LEU A 99 4.62 -7.37 5.94
CA LEU A 99 3.51 -7.44 6.90
C LEU A 99 3.54 -8.76 7.69
N SER A 100 3.91 -9.87 7.05
CA SER A 100 4.10 -11.16 7.73
C SER A 100 5.29 -11.13 8.71
N GLN A 101 6.38 -10.46 8.39
CA GLN A 101 7.54 -10.29 9.29
C GLN A 101 7.20 -9.36 10.46
N GLU A 102 6.48 -8.26 10.22
CA GLU A 102 5.98 -7.34 11.25
C GLU A 102 5.03 -8.04 12.23
N LEU A 103 4.08 -8.84 11.70
CA LEU A 103 3.16 -9.64 12.52
C LEU A 103 3.90 -10.70 13.35
N ALA A 104 4.90 -11.38 12.76
CA ALA A 104 5.72 -12.36 13.48
C ALA A 104 6.56 -11.70 14.59
N ALA A 105 7.13 -10.51 14.34
CA ALA A 105 7.85 -9.75 15.34
C ALA A 105 6.94 -9.26 16.48
N SER A 106 5.72 -8.83 16.14
CA SER A 106 4.68 -8.45 17.11
C SER A 106 4.24 -9.64 17.96
N SER A 107 4.00 -10.81 17.35
CA SER A 107 3.71 -12.05 18.10
C SER A 107 4.84 -12.38 19.06
N ALA A 108 6.10 -12.43 18.59
CA ALA A 108 7.24 -12.74 19.44
C ALA A 108 7.46 -11.72 20.58
N HIS A 109 7.04 -10.46 20.39
CA HIS A 109 7.02 -9.46 21.45
C HIS A 109 5.92 -9.76 22.48
N LEU A 110 4.70 -10.10 22.03
CA LEU A 110 3.59 -10.49 22.90
C LEU A 110 3.89 -11.80 23.65
N ASP A 111 4.47 -12.80 22.99
CA ASP A 111 4.87 -14.08 23.60
C ASP A 111 5.93 -13.87 24.69
N ARG A 112 6.89 -12.98 24.47
CA ARG A 112 7.87 -12.58 25.49
C ARG A 112 7.21 -11.85 26.65
N TRP A 113 6.35 -10.87 26.36
CA TRP A 113 5.62 -10.14 27.39
C TRP A 113 4.74 -11.08 28.22
N LEU A 114 4.06 -12.04 27.59
CA LEU A 114 3.29 -13.06 28.27
C LEU A 114 4.19 -13.92 29.16
N ALA A 115 5.31 -14.46 28.67
CA ALA A 115 6.24 -15.25 29.49
C ALA A 115 6.80 -14.45 30.68
N GLU A 116 7.07 -13.15 30.51
CA GLU A 116 7.50 -12.26 31.57
C GLU A 116 6.38 -11.96 32.59
N ASN A 117 5.12 -11.87 32.17
CA ASN A 117 3.99 -11.45 33.02
C ASN A 117 3.07 -12.60 33.48
N GLU A 118 3.27 -13.84 33.01
CA GLU A 118 2.45 -15.02 33.35
C GLU A 118 2.46 -15.31 34.86
N HIS A 119 3.58 -15.01 35.53
CA HIS A 119 3.69 -15.13 36.98
C HIS A 119 2.79 -14.15 37.74
N LEU A 120 2.55 -12.94 37.20
CA LEU A 120 1.60 -11.96 37.76
C LEU A 120 0.16 -12.44 37.57
N ALA A 121 -0.16 -13.01 36.40
CA ALA A 121 -1.48 -13.60 36.14
C ALA A 121 -1.77 -14.79 37.07
N LYS A 122 -0.80 -15.69 37.27
CA LYS A 122 -0.89 -16.81 38.21
C LYS A 122 -1.04 -16.36 39.67
N ALA A 123 -0.39 -15.26 40.05
CA ALA A 123 -0.55 -14.67 41.37
C ALA A 123 -1.93 -13.99 41.54
N ALA A 124 -2.51 -13.45 40.47
CA ALA A 124 -3.85 -12.86 40.50
C ALA A 124 -4.99 -13.90 40.63
N ASP A 125 -4.81 -15.12 40.13
CA ASP A 125 -5.76 -16.24 40.29
C ASP A 125 -5.83 -16.77 41.74
N ASP A 126 -4.76 -16.61 42.53
CA ASP A 126 -4.72 -16.99 43.95
C ASP A 126 -4.37 -15.76 44.83
N PRO A 127 -5.37 -14.92 45.18
CA PRO A 127 -5.15 -13.70 45.95
C PRO A 127 -4.65 -13.94 47.38
N SER A 128 -4.49 -15.20 47.81
CA SER A 128 -3.81 -15.55 49.06
C SER A 128 -2.28 -15.58 48.94
N GLN A 129 -1.73 -15.62 47.72
CA GLN A 129 -0.28 -15.59 47.45
C GLN A 129 0.25 -14.18 47.17
N LEU A 130 -0.63 -13.21 46.87
CA LEU A 130 -0.28 -11.81 46.71
C LEU A 130 -0.32 -11.08 48.06
N ASP A 131 0.85 -10.69 48.57
CA ASP A 131 0.93 -9.71 49.65
C ASP A 131 0.58 -8.31 49.10
N PRO A 132 -0.55 -7.68 49.50
CA PRO A 132 -0.95 -6.38 48.97
C PRO A 132 0.07 -5.27 49.25
N ASP A 133 0.82 -5.38 50.35
CA ASP A 133 1.86 -4.42 50.72
C ASP A 133 3.10 -4.52 49.79
N SER A 134 3.27 -5.66 49.11
CA SER A 134 4.30 -5.83 48.06
C SER A 134 3.89 -5.27 46.70
N VAL A 135 2.58 -5.22 46.40
CA VAL A 135 2.04 -4.77 45.11
C VAL A 135 1.88 -3.24 45.06
N ILE A 136 1.54 -2.61 46.19
CA ILE A 136 1.27 -1.17 46.27
C ILE A 136 2.30 -0.49 47.17
N SER A 137 3.51 -0.31 46.65
CA SER A 137 4.57 0.47 47.32
C SER A 137 4.40 1.98 47.10
N ALA A 138 4.82 2.79 48.07
CA ALA A 138 4.91 4.25 47.89
C ALA A 138 5.93 4.63 46.80
N ALA A 139 5.70 5.75 46.12
CA ALA A 139 6.53 6.21 45.00
C ALA A 139 7.98 6.60 45.40
N ASP A 140 8.20 6.93 46.67
CA ASP A 140 9.49 7.35 47.21
C ASP A 140 9.62 6.94 48.70
N PRO A 141 10.85 6.74 49.22
CA PRO A 141 11.06 6.27 50.59
C PRO A 141 10.62 7.26 51.67
N LEU A 142 10.54 8.57 51.39
CA LEU A 142 10.00 9.55 52.35
C LEU A 142 8.48 9.44 52.44
N SER A 143 7.77 9.23 51.32
CA SER A 143 6.34 8.94 51.33
C SER A 143 6.02 7.59 51.94
N GLN A 144 6.88 6.56 51.76
CA GLN A 144 6.75 5.30 52.50
C GLN A 144 6.84 5.55 54.02
N GLN A 145 7.84 6.31 54.46
CA GLN A 145 8.01 6.67 55.86
C GLN A 145 6.85 7.54 56.39
N ALA A 146 6.27 8.41 55.57
CA ALA A 146 5.11 9.23 55.93
C ALA A 146 3.85 8.36 56.14
N LEU A 147 3.59 7.41 55.24
CA LEU A 147 2.47 6.47 55.36
C LEU A 147 2.64 5.58 56.60
N GLU A 148 3.82 4.99 56.79
CA GLU A 148 4.13 4.15 57.96
C GLU A 148 3.94 4.92 59.28
N VAL A 149 4.44 6.15 59.37
CA VAL A 149 4.27 6.99 60.56
C VAL A 149 2.81 7.35 60.81
N GLN A 150 2.04 7.66 59.76
CA GLN A 150 0.62 7.97 59.89
C GLN A 150 -0.21 6.73 60.31
N ALA A 151 0.09 5.56 59.74
CA ALA A 151 -0.52 4.29 60.12
C ALA A 151 -0.20 3.93 61.58
N GLN A 152 1.05 4.13 62.02
CA GLN A 152 1.45 3.94 63.41
C GLN A 152 0.75 4.91 64.37
N ASP A 153 0.55 6.17 64.01
CA ASP A 153 -0.15 7.14 64.89
C ASP A 153 -1.61 6.74 65.09
N LEU A 154 -2.32 6.39 64.02
CA LEU A 154 -3.71 5.91 64.06
C LEU A 154 -3.85 4.59 64.83
N ALA A 155 -2.97 3.62 64.59
CA ALA A 155 -2.97 2.36 65.33
C ALA A 155 -2.71 2.54 66.85
N LEU A 156 -1.98 3.59 67.25
CA LEU A 156 -1.79 3.94 68.66
C LEU A 156 -3.04 4.63 69.25
N GLU A 157 -3.80 5.40 68.46
CA GLU A 157 -5.10 5.94 68.89
C GLU A 157 -6.15 4.83 69.08
N ASP A 158 -6.21 3.86 68.16
CA ASP A 158 -7.06 2.67 68.31
C ASP A 158 -6.66 1.83 69.54
N ALA A 159 -5.37 1.70 69.82
CA ALA A 159 -4.88 1.02 71.02
C ALA A 159 -5.25 1.75 72.32
N LEU A 160 -5.24 3.09 72.34
CA LEU A 160 -5.76 3.87 73.48
C LEU A 160 -7.26 3.67 73.66
N TYR A 161 -8.04 3.75 72.58
CA TYR A 161 -9.48 3.51 72.63
C TYR A 161 -9.83 2.09 73.14
N ALA A 162 -9.06 1.08 72.74
CA ALA A 162 -9.22 -0.29 73.23
C ALA A 162 -8.89 -0.40 74.74
N LEU A 163 -7.86 0.30 75.23
CA LEU A 163 -7.51 0.35 76.65
C LEU A 163 -8.59 1.05 77.49
N ASP A 164 -9.10 2.19 77.02
CA ASP A 164 -10.21 2.93 77.66
C ASP A 164 -11.45 2.04 77.78
N LYS A 165 -11.79 1.32 76.72
CA LYS A 165 -12.92 0.39 76.69
C LYS A 165 -12.71 -0.78 77.66
N ALA A 166 -11.51 -1.37 77.71
CA ALA A 166 -11.18 -2.46 78.62
C ALA A 166 -11.23 -2.04 80.10
N LEU A 167 -10.85 -0.80 80.42
CA LEU A 167 -10.98 -0.23 81.77
C LEU A 167 -12.46 -0.05 82.15
N ASN A 168 -13.26 0.54 81.25
CA ASN A 168 -14.70 0.73 81.47
C ASN A 168 -15.47 -0.59 81.62
N GLN A 169 -14.97 -1.67 81.01
CA GLN A 169 -15.49 -3.04 81.14
C GLN A 169 -14.94 -3.79 82.37
N GLY A 170 -14.07 -3.17 83.18
CA GLY A 170 -13.45 -3.80 84.35
C GLY A 170 -12.51 -4.97 84.03
N THR A 171 -12.07 -5.09 82.78
CA THR A 171 -11.19 -6.20 82.32
C THR A 171 -9.72 -5.96 82.69
N ILE A 172 -9.33 -4.70 82.92
CA ILE A 172 -7.99 -4.31 83.37
C ILE A 172 -8.06 -3.45 84.64
N GLU A 173 -7.09 -3.64 85.53
CA GLU A 173 -6.95 -2.81 86.73
C GLU A 173 -6.45 -1.40 86.38
N ALA A 174 -6.88 -0.40 87.17
CA ALA A 174 -6.57 1.01 86.92
C ALA A 174 -5.05 1.31 86.89
N ASP A 175 -4.25 0.65 87.72
CA ASP A 175 -2.79 0.82 87.74
C ASP A 175 -2.13 0.21 86.48
N ALA A 176 -2.62 -0.94 85.99
CA ALA A 176 -2.17 -1.54 84.74
C ALA A 176 -2.53 -0.65 83.53
N TYR A 177 -3.74 -0.10 83.50
CA TYR A 177 -4.18 0.88 82.51
C TYR A 177 -3.27 2.12 82.47
N LEU A 178 -3.02 2.76 83.61
CA LEU A 178 -2.17 3.98 83.67
C LEU A 178 -0.73 3.72 83.21
N LYS A 179 -0.19 2.52 83.47
CA LYS A 179 1.13 2.09 82.96
C LYS A 179 1.13 1.96 81.43
N GLN A 180 0.12 1.31 80.86
CA GLN A 180 0.05 1.10 79.41
C GLN A 180 -0.26 2.37 78.63
N VAL A 181 -1.22 3.19 79.07
CA VAL A 181 -1.52 4.49 78.45
C VAL A 181 -0.26 5.38 78.42
N ARG A 182 0.49 5.45 79.53
CA ARG A 182 1.76 6.20 79.57
C ARG A 182 2.79 5.66 78.57
N ALA A 183 2.87 4.35 78.37
CA ALA A 183 3.76 3.73 77.38
C ALA A 183 3.33 4.04 75.93
N VAL A 184 2.03 3.92 75.64
CA VAL A 184 1.44 4.19 74.32
C VAL A 184 1.57 5.68 73.96
N CYS A 185 1.17 6.61 74.83
CA CYS A 185 1.35 8.05 74.59
C CYS A 185 2.82 8.46 74.43
N ARG A 186 3.76 7.82 75.15
CA ARG A 186 5.19 8.05 74.95
C ARG A 186 5.64 7.60 73.56
N ARG A 187 5.14 6.47 73.04
CA ARG A 187 5.42 6.01 71.67
C ARG A 187 4.80 6.97 70.64
N GLN A 188 3.55 7.37 70.85
CA GLN A 188 2.81 8.30 70.00
C GLN A 188 3.56 9.65 69.84
N PHE A 189 4.11 10.18 70.92
CA PHE A 189 4.95 11.39 70.86
C PHE A 189 6.14 11.23 69.89
N PHE A 190 6.88 10.13 69.95
CA PHE A 190 8.01 9.90 69.04
C PHE A 190 7.56 9.69 67.59
N VAL A 191 6.44 9.00 67.36
CA VAL A 191 5.83 8.81 66.02
C VAL A 191 5.44 10.16 65.42
N ARG A 192 4.69 11.00 66.14
CA ARG A 192 4.31 12.37 65.70
C ARG A 192 5.51 13.28 65.44
N VAL A 193 6.53 13.22 66.30
CA VAL A 193 7.80 13.96 66.09
C VAL A 193 8.53 13.45 64.84
N CYS A 194 8.47 12.15 64.53
CA CYS A 194 9.00 11.61 63.28
C CYS A 194 8.21 12.13 62.07
N GLY A 195 6.87 12.13 62.13
CA GLY A 195 6.02 12.60 61.04
C GLY A 195 6.26 14.06 60.68
N ASN A 196 6.38 14.93 61.70
CA ASN A 196 6.74 16.33 61.49
C ASN A 196 8.12 16.52 60.82
N LYS A 197 9.09 15.63 61.11
CA LYS A 197 10.40 15.65 60.45
C LYS A 197 10.33 15.16 59.00
N VAL A 198 9.55 14.12 58.72
CA VAL A 198 9.33 13.62 57.35
C VAL A 198 8.63 14.67 56.50
N ALA A 199 7.58 15.32 57.02
CA ALA A 199 6.88 16.41 56.34
C ALA A 199 7.81 17.60 56.02
N ALA A 200 8.69 17.99 56.95
CA ALA A 200 9.70 19.02 56.70
C ALA A 200 10.70 18.59 55.60
N ALA A 201 11.18 17.33 55.64
CA ALA A 201 12.08 16.78 54.63
C ALA A 201 11.43 16.70 53.24
N GLN A 202 10.15 16.32 53.15
CA GLN A 202 9.38 16.33 51.90
C GLN A 202 9.23 17.75 51.34
N GLN A 203 8.92 18.75 52.17
CA GLN A 203 8.88 20.16 51.74
C GLN A 203 10.25 20.64 51.24
N GLU A 204 11.35 20.23 51.86
CA GLU A 204 12.69 20.52 51.36
C GLU A 204 12.99 19.82 50.02
N GLN A 205 12.59 18.57 49.82
CA GLN A 205 12.77 17.90 48.54
C GLN A 205 11.94 18.56 47.44
N GLN A 206 10.69 18.93 47.70
CA GLN A 206 9.85 19.67 46.75
C GLN A 206 10.48 21.04 46.39
N ARG A 207 11.07 21.75 47.36
CA ARG A 207 11.83 23.00 47.12
C ARG A 207 13.14 22.78 46.35
N LYS A 208 13.75 21.60 46.44
CA LYS A 208 14.96 21.19 45.71
C LYS A 208 14.67 20.54 44.34
N ALA A 209 13.41 20.26 44.03
CA ALA A 209 12.96 19.64 42.77
C ALA A 209 12.37 20.59 41.69
N PRO A 210 12.69 21.91 41.60
CA PRO A 210 12.23 22.68 40.46
C PRO A 210 13.03 22.26 39.20
N GLN A 211 12.28 21.85 38.17
CA GLN A 211 12.61 21.79 36.72
C GLN A 211 12.65 20.41 36.02
N THR A 212 12.82 19.25 36.67
CA THR A 212 12.86 17.97 35.92
C THR A 212 11.49 17.53 35.36
N GLN A 213 10.37 17.92 35.97
CA GLN A 213 9.03 17.48 35.57
C GLN A 213 8.37 18.31 34.46
N GLN A 214 9.08 19.25 33.81
CA GLN A 214 8.52 19.97 32.65
C GLN A 214 8.74 19.24 31.30
N GLN A 215 9.33 18.04 31.33
CA GLN A 215 9.41 17.11 30.19
C GLN A 215 8.98 15.69 30.59
N LEU A 216 7.74 15.54 31.03
CA LEU A 216 6.99 14.34 30.65
C LEU A 216 6.46 14.58 29.23
N PRO A 217 6.77 13.74 28.22
CA PRO A 217 6.17 13.91 26.91
C PRO A 217 4.66 13.79 27.08
N ARG A 218 3.90 14.82 26.69
CA ARG A 218 2.46 14.62 26.50
C ARG A 218 2.31 13.49 25.48
N PRO A 219 1.50 12.44 25.74
CA PRO A 219 1.03 11.61 24.65
C PRO A 219 0.37 12.57 23.67
N GLN A 220 0.86 12.60 22.43
CA GLN A 220 0.18 13.35 21.39
C GLN A 220 -1.21 12.71 21.25
N PRO A 221 -2.31 13.48 21.20
CA PRO A 221 -3.55 12.90 20.74
C PRO A 221 -3.27 12.39 19.33
N ASP A 222 -3.36 11.08 19.13
CA ASP A 222 -3.13 10.47 17.83
C ASP A 222 -3.97 11.21 16.81
N LEU A 223 -3.28 11.81 15.84
CA LEU A 223 -3.94 12.49 14.75
C LEU A 223 -4.58 11.39 13.92
N ILE A 224 -5.86 11.09 14.20
CA ILE A 224 -6.69 10.24 13.35
C ILE A 224 -6.79 11.00 12.03
N VAL A 225 -5.87 10.67 11.12
CA VAL A 225 -5.89 11.18 9.76
C VAL A 225 -6.99 10.40 9.06
N ASP A 226 -8.21 10.92 9.13
CA ASP A 226 -9.34 10.47 8.31
C ASP A 226 -9.03 10.73 6.84
N THR A 227 -8.18 9.87 6.28
CA THR A 227 -7.99 9.68 4.84
C THR A 227 -9.16 8.85 4.36
N THR A 228 -10.32 9.52 4.19
CA THR A 228 -11.39 9.02 3.33
C THR A 228 -11.64 10.04 2.24
N ARG A 229 -11.23 9.67 1.02
CA ARG A 229 -11.63 10.25 -0.25
C ARG A 229 -12.40 9.18 -1.01
#